data_AF-A0A358X3V9-F1
#
_entry.id   AF-A0A358X3V9-F1
#
_cell.length_a   1.000
_cell.length_b   1.000
_cell.length_c   1.000
_cell.angle_alpha   90.00
_cell.angle_beta   90.00
_cell.angle_gamma   90.00
#
_symmetry.space_group_name_H-M   'P 1'
#
loop_
_entity.id
_entity.type
_entity.pdbx_description
1 polymer ?
#
loop_
_entity_poly.entity_id
_entity_poly.type
_entity_poly.pdbx_seq_one_letter_code
_entity_poly.pdbx_strand_id
1 'polypeptide(L)'
;MCATVRWSGNERTIKEVRKTIVFLANGEGLSEKYRNHRLIGDMQDCFECHALPDWLLIYRKHEDILVLELIGTGSHSELFE
;
A
#
# COMPACT_ATOMS: atom_id res chain seq x y z
N MET A 1 23.92 -8.37 1.74
CA MET A 1 22.87 -9.02 2.56
C MET A 1 21.59 -8.98 1.73
N CYS A 2 21.18 -10.10 1.13
CA CYS A 2 19.87 -10.18 0.48
C CYS A 2 18.86 -10.38 1.59
N ALA A 3 18.11 -9.34 1.97
CA ALA A 3 17.02 -9.48 2.91
C ALA A 3 15.93 -10.30 2.19
N THR A 4 15.70 -11.53 2.65
CA THR A 4 14.56 -12.33 2.22
C THR A 4 13.31 -11.61 2.72
N VAL A 5 12.58 -10.94 1.83
CA VAL A 5 11.25 -10.41 2.14
C VAL A 5 10.38 -11.62 2.47
N ARG A 6 10.05 -11.81 3.76
CA ARG A 6 9.08 -12.83 4.15
C ARG A 6 7.72 -12.33 3.70
N TRP A 7 7.25 -12.87 2.59
CA TRP A 7 5.88 -12.68 2.16
C TRP A 7 5.02 -13.76 2.81
N SER A 8 4.10 -13.37 3.69
CA SER A 8 3.14 -14.26 4.35
C SER A 8 1.77 -14.29 3.67
N GLY A 9 1.60 -13.56 2.57
CA GLY A 9 0.32 -13.47 1.88
C GLY A 9 -0.16 -14.81 1.32
N ASN A 10 -1.37 -14.82 0.78
CA ASN A 10 -1.88 -15.92 -0.03
C ASN A 10 -2.35 -15.39 -1.40
N GLU A 11 -2.84 -16.26 -2.28
CA GLU A 11 -3.30 -15.88 -3.61
C GLU A 11 -4.40 -14.80 -3.56
N ARG A 12 -5.30 -14.88 -2.58
CA ARG A 12 -6.35 -13.87 -2.37
C ARG A 12 -5.75 -12.52 -2.00
N THR A 13 -4.75 -12.48 -1.13
CA THR A 13 -4.03 -11.24 -0.76
C THR A 13 -3.39 -10.59 -1.98
N ILE A 14 -2.68 -11.36 -2.81
CA ILE A 14 -2.05 -10.84 -4.04
C ILE A 14 -3.10 -10.19 -4.95
N LYS A 15 -4.26 -10.85 -5.10
CA LYS A 15 -5.34 -10.37 -5.95
C LYS A 15 -5.91 -9.03 -5.46
N GLU A 16 -6.18 -8.90 -4.16
CA GLU A 16 -6.73 -7.66 -3.59
C GLU A 16 -5.70 -6.52 -3.59
N VAL A 17 -4.43 -6.81 -3.30
CA VAL A 17 -3.34 -5.82 -3.39
C VAL A 17 -3.19 -5.31 -4.83
N ARG A 18 -3.12 -6.20 -5.82
CA ARG A 18 -3.04 -5.82 -7.24
C ARG A 18 -4.23 -4.98 -7.67
N LYS A 19 -5.44 -5.37 -7.26
CA LYS A 19 -6.67 -4.61 -7.56
C LYS A 19 -6.60 -3.20 -6.99
N THR A 20 -6.12 -3.06 -5.76
CA THR A 20 -5.94 -1.77 -5.09
C THR A 20 -4.92 -0.88 -5.80
N ILE A 21 -3.79 -1.46 -6.23
CA ILE A 21 -2.76 -0.75 -7.01
C ILE A 21 -3.33 -0.22 -8.32
N VAL A 22 -4.10 -1.05 -9.04
CA VAL A 22 -4.73 -0.63 -10.31
C VAL A 22 -5.71 0.52 -10.09
N PHE A 23 -6.57 0.44 -9.06
CA PHE A 23 -7.47 1.55 -8.73
C PHE A 23 -6.72 2.84 -8.41
N LEU A 24 -5.66 2.75 -7.61
CA LEU A 24 -4.82 3.89 -7.26
C LEU A 24 -4.14 4.51 -8.48
N ALA A 25 -3.61 3.68 -9.39
CA ALA A 25 -2.93 4.10 -10.60
C ALA A 25 -3.87 4.75 -11.61
N ASN A 26 -5.10 4.26 -11.73
CA ASN A 26 -6.14 4.85 -12.57
C ASN A 26 -6.72 6.15 -12.00
N GLY A 27 -6.38 6.52 -10.76
CA GLY A 27 -6.97 7.67 -10.08
C GLY A 27 -8.44 7.46 -9.71
N GLU A 28 -8.91 6.21 -9.69
CA GLU A 28 -10.27 5.90 -9.27
C GLU A 28 -10.41 6.19 -7.77
N GLY A 29 -11.50 6.86 -7.39
CA GLY A 29 -11.78 7.17 -6.00
C GLY A 29 -11.87 5.89 -5.17
N LEU A 30 -10.89 5.67 -4.30
CA LEU A 30 -10.94 4.57 -3.34
C LEU A 30 -12.11 4.82 -2.39
N SER A 31 -13.09 3.92 -2.38
CA SER A 31 -14.17 3.95 -1.38
C SER A 31 -13.60 3.96 0.04
N GLU A 32 -14.32 4.55 0.99
CA GLU A 32 -13.91 4.70 2.41
C GLU A 32 -13.39 3.41 3.07
N LYS A 33 -13.79 2.23 2.58
CA LYS A 33 -13.31 0.92 3.04
C LYS A 33 -11.78 0.76 2.97
N TYR A 34 -11.11 1.45 2.06
CA TYR A 34 -9.66 1.39 1.88
C TYR A 34 -8.91 2.26 2.88
N ARG A 35 -9.62 3.13 3.64
CA ARG A 35 -9.04 4.04 4.65
C ARG A 35 -7.76 4.72 4.16
N ASN A 36 -7.77 5.15 2.90
CA ASN A 36 -6.60 5.76 2.27
C ASN A 36 -6.33 7.10 2.94
N HIS A 37 -5.26 7.18 3.72
CA HIS A 37 -4.89 8.38 4.46
C HIS A 37 -3.41 8.67 4.32
N ARG A 38 -3.06 9.94 4.45
CA ARG A 38 -1.66 10.37 4.43
C ARG A 38 -1.02 10.00 5.78
N LEU A 39 0.16 9.44 5.74
CA LEU A 39 0.95 9.19 6.94
C LEU A 39 1.39 10.52 7.55
N ILE A 40 1.76 10.49 8.84
CA ILE A 40 2.24 11.66 9.59
C ILE A 40 3.72 11.50 9.95
N GLY A 41 4.40 12.59 10.30
CA GLY A 41 5.81 12.59 10.66
C GLY A 41 6.74 12.47 9.44
N ASP A 42 7.83 11.70 9.58
CA ASP A 42 8.88 11.58 8.55
C ASP A 42 8.39 10.97 7.23
N MET A 43 7.20 10.33 7.23
CA MET A 43 6.56 9.75 6.06
C MET A 43 5.36 10.57 5.54
N GLN A 44 5.28 11.86 5.81
CA GLN A 44 4.18 12.75 5.39
C GLN A 44 3.89 12.77 3.87
N ASP A 45 4.86 12.37 3.05
CA ASP A 45 4.70 12.27 1.59
C ASP A 45 4.20 10.90 1.15
N CYS A 46 3.92 10.01 2.11
CA CYS A 46 3.44 8.65 1.87
C CYS A 46 1.99 8.53 2.30
N PHE A 47 1.30 7.57 1.70
CA PHE A 47 -0.08 7.21 1.99
C PHE A 47 -0.13 5.77 2.47
N GLU A 48 -1.00 5.53 3.44
CA GLU A 48 -1.36 4.21 3.92
C GLU A 48 -2.77 3.86 3.43
N CYS A 49 -2.91 2.68 2.83
CA CYS A 49 -4.15 2.16 2.29
C CYS A 49 -4.37 0.71 2.73
N HIS A 50 -5.56 0.41 3.24
CA HIS A 50 -5.96 -0.93 3.66
C HIS A 50 -6.51 -1.71 2.46
N ALA A 51 -5.69 -2.58 1.86
CA ALA A 51 -6.15 -3.49 0.80
C ALA A 51 -7.05 -4.61 1.37
N LEU A 52 -6.80 -5.03 2.62
CA LEU A 52 -7.61 -5.95 3.43
C LEU A 52 -7.68 -5.42 4.88
N PRO A 53 -8.57 -5.97 5.75
CA PRO A 53 -8.69 -5.51 7.13
C PRO A 53 -7.36 -5.44 7.89
N ASP A 54 -6.46 -6.39 7.65
CA ASP A 54 -5.13 -6.47 8.26
C ASP A 54 -4.00 -6.53 7.22
N TRP A 55 -4.19 -5.93 6.05
CA TRP A 55 -3.14 -5.84 5.03
C TRP A 55 -3.06 -4.43 4.47
N LEU A 56 -1.92 -3.80 4.72
CA LEU A 56 -1.64 -2.42 4.40
C LEU A 56 -0.78 -2.32 3.14
N LEU A 57 -0.93 -1.20 2.45
CA LEU A 57 -0.12 -0.79 1.33
C LEU A 57 0.34 0.64 1.58
N ILE A 58 1.65 0.81 1.68
CA ILE A 58 2.30 2.11 1.82
C ILE A 58 2.84 2.51 0.46
N TYR A 59 2.40 3.66 -0.03
CA TYR A 59 2.78 4.15 -1.35
C TYR A 59 3.01 5.66 -1.35
N ARG A 60 3.72 6.13 -2.36
CA ARG A 60 3.93 7.55 -2.65
C ARG A 60 3.45 7.83 -4.07
N LYS A 61 2.73 8.93 -4.25
CA LYS A 61 2.29 9.42 -5.56
C LYS A 61 3.16 10.59 -5.97
N HIS A 62 3.76 10.48 -7.16
CA HIS A 62 4.50 11.55 -7.81
C HIS A 62 3.66 12.07 -8.97
N GLU A 63 2.83 13.08 -8.69
CA GLU A 63 1.85 13.60 -9.67
C GLU A 63 2.52 14.24 -10.89
N ASP A 64 3.71 14.83 -10.72
CA ASP A 64 4.47 15.48 -11.80
C ASP A 64 4.94 14.50 -12.90
N ILE A 65 5.21 13.25 -12.51
CA ILE A 65 5.72 12.20 -13.40
C ILE A 65 4.74 11.03 -13.55
N LEU A 66 3.55 11.13 -12.95
CA LEU A 66 2.51 10.10 -12.94
C LEU A 66 3.00 8.72 -12.47
N VAL A 67 3.93 8.71 -11.49
CA VAL A 67 4.48 7.48 -10.92
C VAL A 67 3.80 7.17 -9.58
N LEU A 68 3.40 5.91 -9.41
CA LEU A 68 3.00 5.34 -8.13
C LEU A 68 4.13 4.46 -7.60
N GLU A 69 4.81 4.93 -6.57
CA GLU A 69 5.91 4.24 -5.92
C GLU A 69 5.37 3.41 -4.74
N LEU A 70 5.58 2.10 -4.78
CA LEU A 70 5.21 1.19 -3.69
C LEU A 70 6.37 1.08 -2.71
N ILE A 71 6.19 1.60 -1.50
CA ILE A 71 7.22 1.58 -0.45
C ILE A 71 7.19 0.24 0.27
N GLY A 72 6.00 -0.29 0.54
CA GLY A 72 5.86 -1.56 1.24
C GLY A 72 4.42 -2.06 1.28
N THR A 73 4.26 -3.36 1.53
CA THR A 73 2.96 -3.97 1.80
C THR A 73 3.15 -5.16 2.73
N GLY A 74 2.21 -5.34 3.65
CA GLY A 74 2.30 -6.35 4.70
C GLY A 74 1.16 -6.18 5.69
N SER A 75 1.10 -7.05 6.70
CA SER A 75 0.23 -6.84 7.86
C SER A 75 0.73 -5.71 8.75
N HIS A 76 -0.07 -5.27 9.71
CA HIS A 76 0.39 -4.28 10.71
C HIS A 76 1.64 -4.77 11.43
N SER A 77 1.70 -6.05 11.81
CA SER A 77 2.87 -6.63 12.47
C SER A 77 4.11 -6.64 11.58
N GLU A 78 3.96 -6.89 10.27
CA GLU A 78 5.11 -6.94 9.36
C GLU A 78 5.70 -5.56 9.04
N LEU A 79 4.90 -4.50 9.13
CA LEU A 79 5.32 -3.14 8.79
C LEU A 79 5.68 -2.27 10.00
N PHE A 80 5.22 -2.62 11.20
CA PHE A 80 5.39 -1.81 12.42
C PHE A 80 5.99 -2.56 13.63
N GLU A 81 6.50 -3.80 13.47
CA GLU A 81 7.42 -4.42 14.46
C GLU A 81 8.87 -3.93 14.35
#